data_AF-A0A4U5MD82-F1
#
_entry.id   AF-A0A4U5MD82-F1
#
_cell.length_a   1.000
_cell.length_b   1.000
_cell.length_c   1.000
_cell.angle_alpha   90.00
_cell.angle_beta   90.00
_cell.angle_gamma   90.00
#
_symmetry.space_group_name_H-M   'P 1'
#
loop_
_entity.id
_entity.type
_entity.pdbx_description
1 polymer ?
#
loop_
_entity_poly.entity_id
_entity_poly.type
_entity_poly.pdbx_seq_one_letter_code
_entity_poly.pdbx_strand_id
1 'polypeptide(L)'
;MDKESFTDYVNGINDYLKWHQVPILPREFVGFLKSLTSDDYLGIAIYATKQVEDPKSDRPTTFLNTWRLIKQIDEPLYNRGLKAYSNYRHRIAKLSSNSRRVAHNFLAHFEAAASSKFSDRMFEDAILTLIEMATKLTSTQQVELERIHPGLRAAIRKMRNL
;
A
#
# COMPACT_ATOMS: atom_id res chain seq x y z
N MET A 1 0.29 -14.37 -0.61
CA MET A 1 -0.44 -13.80 -1.75
C MET A 1 -0.53 -14.79 -2.88
N ASP A 2 -1.71 -15.37 -3.03
CA ASP A 2 -2.13 -16.11 -4.22
C ASP A 2 -2.62 -15.13 -5.32
N LYS A 3 -3.12 -15.67 -6.43
CA LYS A 3 -3.63 -14.88 -7.57
C LYS A 3 -4.86 -14.03 -7.25
N GLU A 4 -5.77 -14.55 -6.43
CA GLU A 4 -7.01 -13.86 -6.05
C GLU A 4 -6.65 -12.67 -5.16
N SER A 5 -5.85 -12.93 -4.12
CA SER A 5 -5.35 -11.92 -3.18
C SER A 5 -4.62 -10.77 -3.89
N PHE A 6 -3.79 -11.06 -4.91
CA PHE A 6 -3.09 -10.00 -5.65
C PHE A 6 -4.01 -9.18 -6.54
N THR A 7 -4.98 -9.83 -7.20
CA THR A 7 -5.96 -9.14 -8.05
C THR A 7 -6.87 -8.24 -7.20
N ASP A 8 -7.36 -8.77 -6.08
CA ASP A 8 -8.18 -8.04 -5.11
C ASP A 8 -7.40 -6.86 -4.50
N TYR A 9 -6.10 -7.06 -4.21
CA TYR A 9 -5.22 -6.00 -3.71
C TYR A 9 -5.10 -4.82 -4.68
N VAL A 10 -4.87 -5.09 -5.98
CA VAL A 10 -4.76 -4.00 -6.96
C VAL A 10 -6.10 -3.30 -7.16
N ASN A 11 -7.19 -4.06 -7.28
CA ASN A 11 -8.51 -3.52 -7.53
C ASN A 11 -9.04 -2.69 -6.35
N GLY A 12 -8.96 -3.23 -5.13
CA GLY A 12 -9.46 -2.53 -3.95
C GLY A 12 -8.67 -1.26 -3.64
N ILE A 13 -7.36 -1.24 -3.89
CA ILE A 13 -6.57 -0.01 -3.79
C ILE A 13 -6.94 1.02 -4.87
N ASN A 14 -7.20 0.57 -6.10
CA ASN A 14 -7.65 1.47 -7.17
C ASN A 14 -9.01 2.08 -6.85
N ASP A 15 -9.94 1.28 -6.33
CA ASP A 15 -11.26 1.77 -5.93
C ASP A 15 -11.17 2.72 -4.75
N TYR A 16 -10.35 2.42 -3.72
CA TYR A 16 -10.06 3.36 -2.65
C TYR A 16 -9.59 4.72 -3.18
N LEU A 17 -8.69 4.76 -4.16
CA LEU A 17 -8.24 6.02 -4.74
C LEU A 17 -9.33 6.81 -5.48
N LYS A 18 -10.29 6.13 -6.10
CA LYS A 18 -11.43 6.78 -6.76
C LYS A 18 -12.39 7.40 -5.74
N TRP A 19 -12.61 6.72 -4.63
CA TRP A 19 -13.57 7.15 -3.59
C TRP A 19 -13.00 8.20 -2.64
N HIS A 20 -11.68 8.24 -2.42
CA HIS A 20 -11.04 9.16 -1.47
C HIS A 20 -10.34 10.35 -2.15
N GLN A 21 -10.89 11.56 -1.97
CA GLN A 21 -10.33 12.81 -2.52
C GLN A 21 -8.94 13.16 -1.98
N VAL A 22 -8.62 12.78 -0.73
CA VAL A 22 -7.29 12.93 -0.12
C VAL A 22 -6.92 11.59 0.54
N PRO A 23 -6.29 10.67 -0.20
CA PRO A 23 -5.95 9.36 0.35
C PRO A 23 -4.85 9.52 1.42
N ILE A 24 -5.03 8.87 2.57
CA ILE A 24 -4.04 8.82 3.67
C ILE A 24 -2.86 7.87 3.31
N LEU A 25 -2.83 7.41 2.06
CA LEU A 25 -1.77 6.57 1.52
C LEU A 25 -0.46 7.36 1.36
N PRO A 26 0.70 6.67 1.45
CA PRO A 26 1.97 7.25 1.09
C PRO A 26 1.93 7.90 -0.30
N ARG A 27 2.44 9.13 -0.44
CA ARG A 27 2.47 9.85 -1.72
C ARG A 27 3.11 9.04 -2.84
N GLU A 28 4.14 8.27 -2.52
CA GLU A 28 4.82 7.37 -3.45
C GLU A 28 3.89 6.31 -4.01
N PHE A 29 3.05 5.71 -3.16
CA PHE A 29 2.08 4.70 -3.57
C PHE A 29 0.96 5.34 -4.39
N VAL A 30 0.45 6.50 -3.97
CA VAL A 30 -0.54 7.25 -4.75
C VAL A 30 0.00 7.59 -6.14
N GLY A 31 1.25 8.06 -6.23
CA GLY A 31 1.89 8.37 -7.51
C GLY A 31 2.09 7.14 -8.39
N PHE A 32 2.52 6.01 -7.81
CA PHE A 32 2.63 4.74 -8.52
C PHE A 32 1.28 4.28 -9.08
N LEU A 33 0.24 4.25 -8.24
CA LEU A 33 -1.09 3.79 -8.62
C LEU A 33 -1.71 4.68 -9.70
N LYS A 34 -1.55 6.00 -9.60
CA LYS A 34 -1.99 6.94 -10.65
C LYS A 34 -1.21 6.81 -11.96
N SER A 35 -0.04 6.18 -11.93
CA SER A 35 0.74 5.92 -13.14
C SER A 35 0.34 4.63 -13.85
N LEU A 36 -0.52 3.80 -13.25
CA LEU A 36 -0.97 2.55 -13.87
C LEU A 36 -1.78 2.83 -15.13
N THR A 37 -1.46 2.08 -16.17
CA THR A 37 -2.07 2.10 -17.50
C THR A 37 -2.84 0.82 -17.76
N SER A 38 -3.62 0.77 -18.83
CA SER A 38 -4.30 -0.47 -19.25
C SER A 38 -3.33 -1.65 -19.46
N ASP A 39 -2.12 -1.39 -19.96
CA ASP A 39 -1.09 -2.42 -20.16
C ASP A 39 -0.57 -2.98 -18.83
N ASP A 40 -0.48 -2.15 -17.79
CA ASP A 40 -0.10 -2.61 -16.46
C ASP A 40 -1.15 -3.57 -15.87
N TYR A 41 -2.43 -3.25 -16.06
CA TYR A 41 -3.53 -4.14 -15.65
C TYR A 41 -3.50 -5.45 -16.45
N LEU A 42 -3.09 -5.41 -17.72
CA LEU A 42 -2.88 -6.62 -18.52
C LEU A 42 -1.71 -7.46 -17.95
N GLY A 43 -0.59 -6.85 -17.56
CA GLY A 43 0.53 -7.56 -16.91
C GLY A 43 0.11 -8.23 -15.60
N ILE A 44 -0.72 -7.56 -14.80
CA ILE A 44 -1.33 -8.11 -13.58
C ILE A 44 -2.26 -9.28 -13.90
N ALA A 45 -3.10 -9.16 -14.92
CA ALA A 45 -3.99 -10.24 -15.36
C ALA A 45 -3.20 -11.46 -15.86
N ILE A 46 -2.14 -11.26 -16.64
CA ILE A 46 -1.26 -12.33 -17.13
C ILE A 46 -0.59 -13.05 -15.94
N TYR A 47 -0.18 -12.32 -14.90
CA TYR A 47 0.31 -12.94 -13.67
C TYR A 47 -0.75 -13.83 -13.02
N ALA A 48 -1.98 -13.31 -12.87
CA ALA A 48 -3.06 -14.08 -12.29
C ALA A 48 -3.33 -15.36 -13.09
N THR A 49 -3.32 -15.29 -14.42
CA THR A 49 -3.48 -16.46 -15.30
C THR A 49 -2.32 -17.45 -15.19
N LYS A 50 -1.06 -16.99 -15.21
CA LYS A 50 0.11 -17.87 -15.06
C LYS A 50 0.14 -18.57 -13.70
N GLN A 51 -0.41 -17.94 -12.67
CA GLN A 51 -0.62 -18.60 -11.39
C GLN A 51 -1.68 -19.69 -11.51
N VAL A 52 -2.82 -19.52 -12.21
CA VAL A 52 -3.80 -20.61 -12.43
C VAL A 52 -3.15 -21.89 -12.98
N GLU A 53 -2.13 -21.73 -13.82
CA GLU A 53 -1.43 -22.85 -14.49
C GLU A 53 -0.36 -23.54 -13.62
N ASP A 54 0.06 -22.94 -12.49
CA ASP A 54 1.05 -23.52 -11.57
C ASP A 54 0.36 -24.36 -10.49
N PRO A 55 0.62 -25.68 -10.38
CA PRO A 55 0.06 -26.54 -9.32
C PRO A 55 0.36 -26.07 -7.89
N LYS A 56 1.30 -25.14 -7.70
CA LYS A 56 1.66 -24.53 -6.41
C LYS A 56 1.02 -23.17 -6.18
N SER A 57 0.19 -22.67 -7.08
CA SER A 57 -0.39 -21.31 -7.03
C SER A 57 -1.28 -21.03 -5.84
N ASP A 58 -1.87 -22.07 -5.28
CA ASP A 58 -2.73 -21.97 -4.10
C ASP A 58 -1.90 -21.85 -2.81
N ARG A 59 -0.56 -21.90 -2.91
CA ARG A 59 0.34 -21.64 -1.78
C ARG A 59 0.62 -20.15 -1.67
N PRO A 60 0.33 -19.51 -0.52
CA PRO A 60 0.64 -18.11 -0.32
C PRO A 60 2.15 -17.85 -0.46
N THR A 61 2.53 -16.88 -1.30
CA THR A 61 3.90 -16.35 -1.32
C THR A 61 3.98 -14.98 -0.65
N THR A 62 5.18 -14.48 -0.36
CA THR A 62 5.35 -13.16 0.26
C THR A 62 5.08 -12.03 -0.75
N PHE A 63 4.68 -10.86 -0.26
CA PHE A 63 4.53 -9.64 -1.08
C PHE A 63 5.70 -9.42 -2.04
N LEU A 64 6.93 -9.54 -1.54
CA LEU A 64 8.15 -9.35 -2.34
C LEU A 64 8.33 -10.42 -3.42
N ASN A 65 7.97 -11.67 -3.13
CA ASN A 65 8.03 -12.74 -4.11
C ASN A 65 6.98 -12.58 -5.21
N THR A 66 5.77 -12.11 -4.88
CA THR A 66 4.74 -11.75 -5.87
C THR A 66 5.26 -10.68 -6.84
N TRP A 67 5.89 -9.62 -6.34
CA TRP A 67 6.50 -8.60 -7.21
C TRP A 67 7.64 -9.15 -8.08
N ARG A 68 8.44 -10.10 -7.59
CA ARG A 68 9.48 -10.74 -8.42
C ARG A 68 8.89 -11.54 -9.59
N LEU A 69 7.71 -12.12 -9.43
CA LEU A 69 7.01 -12.81 -10.51
C LEU A 69 6.47 -11.81 -11.54
N ILE A 70 5.94 -10.66 -11.09
CA ILE A 70 5.56 -9.55 -11.98
C ILE A 70 6.75 -9.10 -12.83
N LYS A 71 7.97 -9.03 -12.28
CA LYS A 71 9.16 -8.69 -13.07
C LYS A 71 9.34 -9.57 -14.33
N GLN A 72 8.97 -10.85 -14.26
CA GLN A 72 9.12 -11.78 -15.39
C GLN A 72 8.06 -11.58 -16.49
N ILE A 73 7.01 -10.81 -16.19
CA ILE A 73 5.85 -10.58 -17.06
C ILE A 73 5.86 -9.14 -17.56
N ASP A 74 6.10 -8.21 -16.65
CA ASP A 74 6.10 -6.77 -16.85
C ASP A 74 7.19 -6.12 -15.96
N GLU A 75 8.41 -6.07 -16.50
CA GLU A 75 9.55 -5.43 -15.85
C GLU A 75 9.35 -3.91 -15.62
N PRO A 76 8.77 -3.14 -16.56
CA PRO A 76 8.41 -1.74 -16.32
C PRO A 76 7.49 -1.53 -15.11
N LEU A 77 6.42 -2.31 -14.97
CA LEU A 77 5.51 -2.27 -13.83
C LEU A 77 6.25 -2.58 -12.52
N TYR A 78 7.04 -3.66 -12.52
CA TYR A 78 7.87 -4.02 -11.37
C TYR A 78 8.81 -2.89 -10.94
N ASN A 79 9.54 -2.29 -11.87
CA ASN A 79 10.52 -1.26 -11.57
C ASN A 79 9.85 0.00 -10.98
N ARG A 80 8.67 0.38 -11.47
CA ARG A 80 7.91 1.51 -10.92
C ARG A 80 7.40 1.21 -9.51
N GLY A 81 6.85 0.02 -9.28
CA GLY A 81 6.40 -0.41 -7.95
C GLY A 81 7.55 -0.45 -6.94
N LEU A 82 8.70 -1.03 -7.33
CA LEU A 82 9.91 -1.10 -6.51
C LEU A 82 10.47 0.29 -6.18
N LYS A 83 10.45 1.22 -7.16
CA LYS A 83 10.87 2.61 -6.95
C LYS A 83 9.98 3.32 -5.93
N ALA A 84 8.66 3.15 -6.02
CA ALA A 84 7.73 3.72 -5.06
C ALA A 84 7.95 3.17 -3.64
N TYR A 85 8.09 1.84 -3.52
CA TYR A 85 8.40 1.17 -2.26
C TYR A 85 9.72 1.63 -1.63
N SER A 86 10.79 1.70 -2.44
CA SER A 86 12.12 2.13 -1.99
C SER A 86 12.12 3.59 -1.55
N ASN A 87 11.45 4.47 -2.30
CA ASN A 87 11.31 5.88 -1.94
C ASN A 87 10.54 6.06 -0.63
N TYR A 88 9.46 5.30 -0.43
CA TYR A 88 8.69 5.33 0.81
C TYR A 88 9.56 4.91 2.00
N ARG A 89 10.27 3.78 1.89
CA ARG A 89 11.21 3.33 2.93
C ARG A 89 12.31 4.35 3.24
N HIS A 90 12.86 4.99 2.21
CA HIS A 90 13.88 6.03 2.39
C HIS A 90 13.34 7.25 3.15
N ARG A 91 12.08 7.65 2.91
CA ARG A 91 11.43 8.73 3.67
C ARG A 91 11.19 8.35 5.13
N ILE A 92 10.72 7.12 5.37
CA ILE A 92 10.52 6.61 6.74
C ILE A 92 11.84 6.68 7.54
N ALA A 93 12.96 6.31 6.91
CA ALA A 93 14.28 6.34 7.57
C ALA A 93 14.70 7.74 8.04
N LYS A 94 14.16 8.82 7.45
CA LYS A 94 14.46 10.22 7.82
C LYS A 94 13.55 10.77 8.92
N LEU A 95 12.52 10.03 9.34
CA LEU A 95 11.61 10.45 10.39
C LEU A 95 12.24 10.34 11.78
N SER A 96 11.70 11.11 12.73
CA SER A 96 11.96 10.93 14.17
C SER A 96 11.51 9.53 14.64
N SER A 97 12.06 9.03 15.75
CA SER A 97 11.84 7.65 16.20
C SER A 97 10.37 7.26 16.32
N ASN A 98 9.54 8.11 16.93
CA ASN A 98 8.10 7.83 17.11
C ASN A 98 7.34 7.90 15.79
N SER A 99 7.58 8.91 14.95
CA SER A 99 6.99 9.01 13.60
C SER A 99 7.38 7.81 12.74
N ARG A 100 8.66 7.41 12.79
CA ARG A 100 9.20 6.25 12.08
C ARG A 100 8.50 4.96 12.50
N ARG A 101 8.29 4.76 13.82
CA ARG A 101 7.56 3.61 14.34
C ARG A 101 6.13 3.54 13.81
N VAL A 102 5.43 4.67 13.75
CA VAL A 102 4.06 4.72 13.21
C VAL A 102 4.04 4.38 11.72
N ALA A 103 4.94 4.98 10.92
CA ALA A 103 5.02 4.69 9.49
C ALA A 103 5.43 3.23 9.19
N HIS A 104 6.32 2.63 10.00
CA HIS A 104 6.64 1.20 9.88
C HIS A 104 5.46 0.30 10.22
N ASN A 105 4.67 0.65 11.25
CA ASN A 105 3.46 -0.12 11.56
C ASN A 105 2.46 -0.07 10.41
N PHE A 106 2.23 1.11 9.82
CA PHE A 106 1.39 1.21 8.64
C PHE A 106 1.92 0.35 7.48
N LEU A 107 3.23 0.40 7.20
CA LEU A 107 3.82 -0.41 6.14
C LEU A 107 3.60 -1.92 6.38
N ALA A 108 3.79 -2.38 7.62
CA ALA A 108 3.57 -3.78 7.97
C ALA A 108 2.10 -4.20 7.79
N HIS A 109 1.15 -3.36 8.20
CA HIS A 109 -0.28 -3.63 7.99
C HIS A 109 -0.65 -3.62 6.50
N PHE A 110 -0.08 -2.69 5.73
CA PHE A 110 -0.28 -2.61 4.28
C PHE A 110 0.28 -3.84 3.56
N GLU A 111 1.46 -4.32 3.94
CA GLU A 111 2.07 -5.55 3.39
C GLU A 111 1.28 -6.81 3.81
N ALA A 112 0.74 -6.83 5.03
CA ALA A 112 -0.10 -7.92 5.52
C ALA A 112 -1.46 -7.98 4.80
N ALA A 113 -2.10 -6.82 4.59
CA ALA A 113 -3.31 -6.68 3.81
C ALA A 113 -3.09 -7.12 2.36
N ALA A 114 -1.92 -6.80 1.78
CA ALA A 114 -1.54 -7.30 0.48
C ALA A 114 -1.34 -8.83 0.46
N SER A 115 -0.75 -9.40 1.52
CA SER A 115 -0.35 -10.82 1.54
C SER A 115 -1.49 -11.80 1.81
N SER A 116 -2.65 -11.31 2.26
CA SER A 116 -3.88 -12.06 2.58
C SER A 116 -4.96 -11.79 1.53
N LYS A 117 -6.12 -12.47 1.64
CA LYS A 117 -7.28 -12.16 0.80
C LYS A 117 -7.69 -10.72 1.07
N PHE A 118 -7.29 -9.83 0.18
CA PHE A 118 -7.48 -8.40 0.35
C PHE A 118 -8.97 -8.11 0.53
N SER A 119 -9.31 -7.31 1.53
CA SER A 119 -10.65 -6.78 1.71
C SER A 119 -10.56 -5.31 2.05
N ASP A 120 -11.56 -4.55 1.62
CA ASP A 120 -11.68 -3.12 1.92
C ASP A 120 -11.55 -2.88 3.43
N ARG A 121 -12.12 -3.78 4.24
CA ARG A 121 -12.03 -3.73 5.70
C ARG A 121 -10.60 -3.82 6.23
N MET A 122 -9.76 -4.70 5.70
CA MET A 122 -8.36 -4.80 6.14
C MET A 122 -7.56 -3.53 5.78
N PHE A 123 -7.89 -2.92 4.65
CA PHE A 123 -7.29 -1.67 4.23
C PHE A 123 -7.73 -0.50 5.11
N GLU A 124 -9.03 -0.42 5.41
CA GLU A 124 -9.60 0.53 6.35
C GLU A 124 -9.00 0.38 7.75
N ASP A 125 -8.87 -0.85 8.26
CA ASP A 125 -8.26 -1.15 9.55
C ASP A 125 -6.80 -0.67 9.61
N ALA A 126 -6.02 -0.84 8.54
CA ALA A 126 -4.65 -0.33 8.46
C ALA A 126 -4.60 1.21 8.51
N ILE A 127 -5.55 1.88 7.84
CA ILE A 127 -5.67 3.34 7.83
C ILE A 127 -6.14 3.85 9.20
N LEU A 128 -7.15 3.22 9.81
CA LEU A 128 -7.63 3.56 11.15
C LEU A 128 -6.52 3.40 12.18
N THR A 129 -5.80 2.27 12.16
CA THR A 129 -4.64 2.02 13.03
C THR A 129 -3.58 3.11 12.87
N LEU A 130 -3.26 3.51 11.63
CA LEU A 130 -2.34 4.62 11.38
C LEU A 130 -2.82 5.92 12.03
N ILE A 131 -4.09 6.29 11.83
CA ILE A 131 -4.61 7.55 12.37
C ILE A 131 -4.66 7.49 13.91
N GLU A 132 -5.11 6.39 14.50
CA GLU A 132 -5.12 6.15 15.95
C GLU A 132 -3.74 6.30 16.57
N MET A 133 -2.73 5.64 15.99
CA MET A 133 -1.34 5.77 16.45
C MET A 133 -0.83 7.20 16.28
N ALA A 134 -1.19 7.88 15.19
CA ALA A 134 -0.79 9.26 14.94
C ALA A 134 -1.45 10.26 15.89
N THR A 135 -2.63 9.96 16.46
CA THR A 135 -3.27 10.83 17.47
C THR A 135 -2.44 11.00 18.74
N LYS A 136 -1.58 10.02 19.05
CA LYS A 136 -0.70 9.97 20.22
C LYS A 136 0.64 10.71 20.00
N LEU A 137 0.88 11.21 18.79
CA LEU A 137 2.10 11.93 18.43
C LEU A 137 1.99 13.43 18.72
N THR A 138 3.13 14.09 18.89
CA THR A 138 3.20 15.55 18.98
C THR A 138 2.82 16.21 17.66
N SER A 139 2.44 17.49 17.69
CA SER A 139 2.12 18.25 16.47
C SER A 139 3.26 18.23 15.44
N THR A 140 4.51 18.32 15.88
CA THR A 140 5.69 18.24 15.00
C THR A 140 5.79 16.87 14.33
N GLN A 141 5.61 15.79 15.09
CA GLN A 141 5.64 14.42 14.56
C GLN A 141 4.47 14.14 13.60
N GLN A 142 3.28 14.67 13.89
CA GLN A 142 2.14 14.60 12.96
C GLN A 142 2.44 15.35 11.64
N VAL A 143 3.14 16.49 11.69
CA VAL A 143 3.58 17.21 10.48
C VAL A 143 4.61 16.40 9.69
N GLU A 144 5.53 15.69 10.35
CA GLU A 144 6.45 14.78 9.68
C GLU A 144 5.70 13.69 8.90
N LEU A 145 4.71 13.05 9.54
CA LEU A 145 3.90 12.01 8.91
C LEU A 145 2.99 12.55 7.81
N GLU A 146 2.41 13.74 7.94
CA GLU A 146 1.59 14.40 6.90
C GLU A 146 2.34 14.59 5.57
N ARG A 147 3.68 14.78 5.64
CA ARG A 147 4.52 14.89 4.43
C ARG A 147 4.59 13.59 3.65
N ILE A 148 4.34 12.46 4.32
CA ILE A 148 4.36 11.11 3.73
C ILE A 148 2.93 10.65 3.44
N HIS A 149 2.00 10.88 4.38
CA HIS A 149 0.59 10.52 4.36
C HIS A 149 -0.28 11.80 4.30
N PRO A 150 -0.51 12.38 3.11
CA PRO A 150 -1.39 13.53 2.97
C PRO A 150 -2.77 13.26 3.55
N GLY A 151 -3.36 14.26 4.21
CA GLY A 151 -4.69 14.14 4.79
C GLY A 151 -4.72 13.48 6.17
N LEU A 152 -3.60 12.95 6.68
CA LEU A 152 -3.52 12.34 8.01
C LEU A 152 -4.02 13.30 9.10
N ARG A 153 -3.54 14.54 9.12
CA ARG A 153 -3.96 15.55 10.10
C ARG A 153 -5.41 15.99 9.92
N ALA A 154 -5.95 15.92 8.70
CA ALA A 154 -7.37 16.16 8.48
C ALA A 154 -8.20 15.00 9.07
N ALA A 155 -7.76 13.77 8.86
CA ALA A 155 -8.38 12.57 9.42
C ALA A 155 -8.32 12.53 10.95
N ILE A 156 -7.18 12.88 11.55
CA ILE A 156 -7.04 13.02 13.01
C ILE A 156 -8.05 14.03 13.57
N ARG A 157 -8.18 15.20 12.92
CA ARG A 157 -9.16 16.22 13.34
C ARG A 157 -10.59 15.70 13.25
N LYS A 158 -10.93 14.98 12.19
CA LYS A 158 -12.26 14.39 12.01
C LYS A 158 -12.57 13.38 13.11
N MET A 159 -11.62 12.51 13.46
CA MET A 159 -11.80 11.53 14.55
C MET A 159 -11.91 12.13 15.94
N ARG A 160 -11.25 13.27 16.22
CA ARG A 160 -11.34 13.94 17.54
C ARG A 160 -12.65 14.69 17.75
N ASN A 161 -13.40 14.95 16.68
CA ASN A 161 -14.67 15.66 16.70
C ASN A 161 -15.89 14.72 16.56
N LEU A 162 -15.65 13.40 16.56
CA LEU A 162 -16.63 12.33 16.65
C LEU A 162 -16.69 11.85 18.11
#